data_AF-A0A2A2MG11-F1
#
_entry.id   AF-A0A2A2MG11-F1
#
_cell.length_a   1.000
_cell.length_b   1.000
_cell.length_c   1.000
_cell.angle_alpha   90.00
_cell.angle_beta   90.00
_cell.angle_gamma   90.00
#
_symmetry.space_group_name_H-M   'P 1'
#
loop_
_entity.id
_entity.type
_entity.pdbx_description
1 polymer ?
#
loop_
_entity_poly.entity_id
_entity_poly.type
_entity_poly.pdbx_seq_one_letter_code
_entity_poly.pdbx_strand_id
1 'polypeptide(L)'
;MSMLDEDMYQYPEHLKLELAALPAKPGVYIFHGTSKTMPLYIGKSVNIRSRVMSHFRNKNEAKLLHLTTHIKHIEMAGELGALLTEARLIKEQKPLFNKRLRHAKQLCSLSLQPRGVEIVYAGDTHFSHKAQLFGLFSNKSSALETLRAVADQQRLCYGVLGLERLAQGRSCFRYSLKRCAGACCGKESLEEHQLRLEQAMESIRVQCWPYDGKIAVEESCDGFTQYHIINNWFYLGSVENLQEAKSMHSTAACFDRDGYKILCKPLLSGAFKVIALD
;
A
#
# COMPACT_ATOMS: atom_id res chain seq x y z
N MET A 1 13.05 -25.24 42.70
CA MET A 1 13.40 -25.09 41.28
C MET A 1 12.23 -25.67 40.48
N SER A 2 11.33 -24.81 40.03
CA SER A 2 9.99 -25.17 39.55
C SER A 2 10.03 -25.86 38.19
N MET A 3 9.72 -27.16 38.18
CA MET A 3 9.45 -27.99 37.00
C MET A 3 7.98 -27.86 36.55
N LEU A 4 7.51 -26.64 36.27
CA LEU A 4 6.16 -26.40 35.76
C LEU A 4 6.18 -25.10 34.94
N ASP A 5 6.57 -25.17 33.66
CA ASP A 5 6.17 -24.22 32.60
C ASP A 5 6.61 -24.63 31.18
N GLU A 6 6.80 -25.93 30.92
CA GLU A 6 6.72 -26.46 29.54
C GLU A 6 5.25 -26.74 29.24
N ASP A 7 4.47 -25.67 29.07
CA ASP A 7 3.10 -25.76 28.54
C ASP A 7 3.11 -26.62 27.26
N MET A 8 2.47 -27.77 27.39
CA MET A 8 2.34 -28.85 26.43
C MET A 8 1.92 -28.33 25.05
N TYR A 9 2.90 -28.07 24.18
CA TYR A 9 2.64 -27.78 22.77
C TYR A 9 2.11 -29.06 22.12
N GLN A 10 0.78 -29.20 22.08
CA GLN A 10 0.13 -30.30 21.39
C GLN A 10 0.14 -29.98 19.90
N TYR A 11 0.98 -30.72 19.15
CA TYR A 11 1.01 -30.61 17.71
C TYR A 11 -0.38 -30.96 17.16
N PRO A 12 -0.99 -30.13 16.30
CA PRO A 12 -2.31 -30.42 15.76
C PRO A 12 -2.21 -31.61 14.80
N GLU A 13 -2.51 -32.81 15.30
CA GLU A 13 -2.42 -34.05 14.51
C GLU A 13 -3.27 -33.97 13.22
N HIS A 14 -4.40 -33.25 13.25
CA HIS A 14 -5.24 -33.03 12.07
C HIS A 14 -4.57 -32.20 10.96
N LEU A 15 -3.56 -31.40 11.28
CA LEU A 15 -2.81 -30.57 10.31
C LEU A 15 -1.45 -31.19 9.93
N LYS A 16 -1.07 -32.33 10.51
CA LYS A 16 0.28 -32.88 10.39
C LYS A 16 0.72 -33.12 8.95
N LEU A 17 -0.17 -33.68 8.11
CA LEU A 17 0.11 -33.90 6.69
C LEU A 17 0.27 -32.58 5.93
N GLU A 18 -0.61 -31.61 6.17
CA GLU A 18 -0.56 -30.30 5.52
C GLU A 18 0.70 -29.53 5.91
N LEU A 19 1.07 -29.53 7.21
CA LEU A 19 2.29 -28.90 7.71
C LEU A 19 3.55 -29.56 7.16
N ALA A 20 3.55 -30.89 7.01
CA ALA A 20 4.66 -31.61 6.40
C ALA A 20 4.84 -31.26 4.91
N ALA A 21 3.74 -31.01 4.19
CA ALA A 21 3.74 -30.68 2.77
C ALA A 21 4.08 -29.20 2.46
N LEU A 22 4.20 -28.32 3.47
CA LEU A 22 4.50 -26.91 3.22
C LEU A 22 5.90 -26.72 2.61
N PRO A 23 6.00 -25.97 1.50
CA PRO A 23 7.27 -25.75 0.83
C PRO A 23 8.14 -24.75 1.60
N ALA A 24 9.46 -24.91 1.47
CA ALA A 24 10.44 -23.95 1.96
C ALA A 24 10.73 -22.84 0.93
N LYS A 25 9.67 -22.34 0.28
CA LYS A 25 9.73 -21.37 -0.82
C LYS A 25 8.98 -20.07 -0.48
N PRO A 26 9.18 -19.00 -1.27
CA PRO A 26 8.36 -17.80 -1.17
C PRO A 26 6.90 -18.07 -1.51
N GLY A 27 6.01 -17.30 -0.89
CA GLY A 27 4.61 -17.26 -1.27
C GLY A 27 3.67 -16.90 -0.14
N VAL A 28 2.41 -17.29 -0.32
CA VAL A 28 1.30 -16.92 0.56
C VAL A 28 0.75 -18.18 1.22
N TYR A 29 0.44 -18.09 2.50
CA TYR A 29 -0.21 -19.15 3.27
C TYR A 29 -1.56 -18.66 3.82
N ILE A 30 -2.54 -19.56 3.87
CA ILE A 30 -3.93 -19.24 4.16
C ILE A 30 -4.50 -20.24 5.16
N PHE A 31 -4.79 -19.75 6.36
CA PHE A 31 -5.45 -20.50 7.42
C PHE A 31 -6.97 -20.45 7.22
N HIS A 32 -7.61 -21.61 7.22
CA HIS A 32 -9.06 -21.78 7.11
C HIS A 32 -9.61 -22.48 8.35
N GLY A 33 -10.82 -22.09 8.74
CA GLY A 33 -11.61 -22.82 9.73
C GLY A 33 -12.42 -23.92 9.07
N THR A 34 -13.51 -24.35 9.71
CA THR A 34 -14.40 -25.40 9.19
C THR A 34 -14.92 -25.07 7.78
N SER A 35 -15.13 -23.79 7.49
CA SER A 35 -15.39 -23.33 6.12
C SER A 35 -14.09 -23.21 5.33
N LYS A 36 -13.99 -23.95 4.22
CA LYS A 36 -12.88 -23.86 3.26
C LYS A 36 -12.97 -22.67 2.31
N THR A 37 -14.06 -21.88 2.37
CA THR A 37 -14.28 -20.74 1.48
C THR A 37 -13.85 -19.42 2.10
N MET A 38 -14.02 -19.24 3.41
CA MET A 38 -13.68 -18.00 4.10
C MET A 38 -12.39 -18.16 4.91
N PRO A 39 -11.30 -17.46 4.55
CA PRO A 39 -10.04 -17.56 5.28
C PRO A 39 -10.17 -16.92 6.67
N LEU A 40 -9.54 -17.56 7.66
CA LEU A 40 -9.32 -16.98 8.97
C LEU A 40 -8.18 -15.97 8.93
N TYR A 41 -7.08 -16.34 8.25
CA TYR A 41 -5.89 -15.52 8.15
C TYR A 41 -5.15 -15.78 6.84
N ILE A 42 -4.62 -14.72 6.22
CA ILE A 42 -3.73 -14.79 5.06
C ILE A 42 -2.42 -14.10 5.45
N GLY A 43 -1.29 -14.71 5.14
CA GLY A 43 0.04 -14.12 5.36
C GLY A 43 1.04 -14.50 4.28
N LYS A 44 2.11 -13.71 4.14
CA LYS A 44 3.21 -13.95 3.19
C LYS A 44 4.50 -14.39 3.87
N SER A 45 5.37 -15.06 3.14
CA SER A 45 6.73 -15.37 3.58
C SER A 45 7.67 -15.61 2.40
N VAL A 46 8.98 -15.40 2.59
CA VAL A 46 10.03 -15.92 1.69
C VAL A 46 10.29 -17.42 1.93
N ASN A 47 9.81 -17.95 3.06
CA ASN A 47 9.83 -19.37 3.38
C ASN A 47 8.51 -19.71 4.10
N ILE A 48 7.55 -20.27 3.35
CA ILE A 48 6.21 -20.59 3.85
C ILE A 48 6.30 -21.53 5.07
N ARG A 49 7.03 -22.64 4.94
CA ARG A 49 7.15 -23.66 6.01
C ARG A 49 7.60 -23.04 7.34
N SER A 50 8.73 -22.35 7.36
CA SER A 50 9.29 -21.76 8.58
C SER A 50 8.34 -20.74 9.21
N ARG A 51 7.66 -19.94 8.38
CA ARG A 51 6.73 -18.91 8.87
C ARG A 51 5.46 -19.52 9.45
N VAL A 52 4.88 -20.53 8.80
CA VAL A 52 3.72 -21.25 9.34
C VAL A 52 4.09 -21.92 10.67
N MET A 53 5.23 -22.60 10.75
CA MET A 53 5.71 -23.21 12.00
C MET A 53 5.92 -22.18 13.13
N SER A 54 6.33 -20.95 12.79
CA SER A 54 6.45 -19.86 13.77
C SER A 54 5.10 -19.45 14.37
N HIS A 55 3.99 -19.51 13.63
CA HIS A 55 2.67 -19.21 14.17
C HIS A 55 2.32 -20.17 15.32
N PHE A 56 2.61 -21.46 15.13
CA PHE A 56 2.35 -22.49 16.14
C PHE A 56 3.15 -22.33 17.44
N ARG A 57 4.25 -21.57 17.43
CA ARG A 57 5.04 -21.26 18.62
C ARG A 57 4.59 -19.98 19.32
N ASN A 58 3.68 -19.21 18.72
CA ASN A 58 3.24 -17.92 19.23
C ASN A 58 1.96 -18.05 20.06
N LYS A 59 2.09 -17.96 21.39
CA LYS A 59 0.94 -18.04 22.32
C LYS A 59 -0.17 -17.01 22.01
N ASN A 60 0.17 -15.85 21.45
CA ASN A 60 -0.82 -14.81 21.10
C ASN A 60 -1.73 -15.20 19.92
N GLU A 61 -1.38 -16.23 19.17
CA GLU A 61 -2.12 -16.70 18.00
C GLU A 61 -2.92 -17.98 18.28
N ALA A 62 -2.93 -18.44 19.54
CA ALA A 62 -3.65 -19.65 19.97
C ALA A 62 -5.11 -19.67 19.49
N LYS A 63 -5.81 -18.53 19.51
CA LYS A 63 -7.20 -18.44 19.02
C LYS A 63 -7.33 -18.71 17.51
N LEU A 64 -6.41 -18.19 16.70
CA LEU A 64 -6.38 -18.47 15.26
C LEU A 64 -6.14 -19.96 15.02
N LEU A 65 -5.13 -20.51 15.69
CA LEU A 65 -4.70 -21.90 15.52
C LEU A 65 -5.78 -22.88 15.98
N HIS A 66 -6.45 -22.61 17.11
CA HIS A 66 -7.54 -23.42 17.63
C HIS A 66 -8.71 -23.53 16.63
N LEU A 67 -9.01 -22.44 15.91
CA LEU A 67 -10.06 -22.44 14.89
C LEU A 67 -9.59 -23.02 13.55
N THR A 68 -8.29 -23.23 13.36
CA THR A 68 -7.74 -23.66 12.08
C THR A 68 -7.97 -25.15 11.88
N THR A 69 -8.59 -25.50 10.76
CA THR A 69 -8.79 -26.89 10.34
C THR A 69 -8.02 -27.24 9.08
N HIS A 70 -7.65 -26.24 8.26
CA HIS A 70 -6.92 -26.42 7.02
C HIS A 70 -5.97 -25.25 6.75
N ILE A 71 -4.83 -25.53 6.12
CA ILE A 71 -3.82 -24.58 5.67
C ILE A 71 -3.58 -24.81 4.18
N LYS A 72 -3.83 -23.78 3.38
CA LYS A 72 -3.47 -23.74 1.97
C LYS A 72 -2.23 -22.87 1.78
N HIS A 73 -1.53 -23.09 0.67
CA HIS A 73 -0.44 -22.21 0.26
C HIS A 73 -0.51 -21.95 -1.25
N ILE A 74 0.13 -20.87 -1.67
CA ILE A 74 0.36 -20.48 -3.06
C ILE A 74 1.84 -20.17 -3.15
N GLU A 75 2.59 -20.98 -3.91
CA GLU A 75 4.00 -20.73 -4.19
C GLU A 75 4.14 -19.49 -5.08
N MET A 76 5.16 -18.68 -4.79
CA MET A 76 5.53 -17.52 -5.59
C MET A 76 7.00 -17.60 -5.97
N ALA A 77 7.36 -17.07 -7.13
CA ALA A 77 8.74 -17.05 -7.62
C ALA A 77 9.65 -16.08 -6.83
N GLY A 78 9.08 -15.21 -5.99
CA GLY A 78 9.85 -14.30 -5.15
C GLY A 78 9.03 -13.57 -4.10
N GLU A 79 9.68 -12.62 -3.43
CA GLU A 79 9.07 -11.85 -2.33
C GLU A 79 8.05 -10.84 -2.86
N LEU A 80 8.30 -10.22 -4.02
CA LEU A 80 7.43 -9.18 -4.55
C LEU A 80 6.05 -9.75 -4.87
N GLY A 81 6.01 -10.87 -5.59
CA GLY A 81 4.79 -11.63 -5.86
C GLY A 81 4.07 -12.05 -4.58
N ALA A 82 4.81 -12.54 -3.58
CA ALA A 82 4.22 -12.92 -2.29
C ALA A 82 3.55 -11.73 -1.58
N LEU A 83 4.18 -10.55 -1.57
CA LEU A 83 3.62 -9.31 -1.02
C LEU A 83 2.36 -8.86 -1.77
N LEU A 84 2.42 -8.83 -3.09
CA LEU A 84 1.31 -8.39 -3.95
C LEU A 84 0.11 -9.32 -3.85
N THR A 85 0.34 -10.63 -3.91
CA THR A 85 -0.71 -11.65 -3.80
C THR A 85 -1.35 -11.65 -2.42
N GLU A 86 -0.58 -11.51 -1.33
CA GLU A 86 -1.14 -11.38 0.02
C GLU A 86 -2.05 -10.15 0.13
N ALA A 87 -1.56 -8.98 -0.29
CA ALA A 87 -2.32 -7.73 -0.24
C ALA A 87 -3.63 -7.84 -1.02
N ARG A 88 -3.60 -8.44 -2.21
CA ARG A 88 -4.79 -8.70 -3.03
C ARG A 88 -5.77 -9.64 -2.33
N LEU A 89 -5.32 -10.81 -1.88
CA LEU A 89 -6.19 -11.82 -1.27
C LEU A 89 -6.84 -11.32 0.02
N ILE A 90 -6.13 -10.52 0.83
CA ILE A 90 -6.73 -9.93 2.04
C ILE A 90 -7.85 -8.94 1.69
N LYS A 91 -7.71 -8.17 0.61
CA LYS A 91 -8.75 -7.22 0.16
C LYS A 91 -9.97 -7.93 -0.41
N GLU A 92 -9.76 -8.97 -1.20
CA GLU A 92 -10.82 -9.76 -1.83
C GLU A 92 -11.58 -10.59 -0.79
N GLN A 93 -10.88 -11.29 0.11
CA GLN A 93 -11.49 -12.29 0.98
C GLN A 93 -11.75 -11.81 2.42
N LYS A 94 -11.19 -10.64 2.80
CA LYS A 94 -11.39 -9.99 4.11
C LYS A 94 -11.32 -10.93 5.32
N PRO A 95 -10.21 -11.71 5.48
CA PRO A 95 -10.06 -12.70 6.55
C PRO A 95 -10.29 -12.15 7.96
N LEU A 96 -10.87 -12.99 8.83
CA LEU A 96 -11.33 -12.62 10.17
C LEU A 96 -10.22 -12.05 11.08
N PHE A 97 -8.99 -12.52 10.95
CA PHE A 97 -7.88 -12.14 11.82
C PHE A 97 -6.95 -11.07 11.22
N ASN A 98 -7.03 -10.74 9.92
CA ASN A 98 -6.23 -9.66 9.33
C ASN A 98 -6.83 -8.28 9.66
N LYS A 99 -6.39 -7.64 10.74
CA LYS A 99 -6.97 -6.35 11.20
C LYS A 99 -6.67 -5.14 10.30
N ARG A 100 -5.48 -5.07 9.67
CA ARG A 100 -4.99 -3.83 9.03
C ARG A 100 -5.43 -3.61 7.57
N LEU A 101 -5.50 -4.66 6.78
CA LEU A 101 -5.68 -4.58 5.31
C LEU A 101 -7.14 -4.79 4.85
N ARG A 102 -8.09 -4.98 5.77
CA ARG A 102 -9.49 -5.35 5.45
C ARG A 102 -10.33 -4.25 4.81
N HIS A 103 -10.02 -2.98 5.09
CA HIS A 103 -10.84 -1.86 4.65
C HIS A 103 -10.10 -1.01 3.63
N ALA A 104 -10.53 -1.10 2.37
CA ALA A 104 -10.18 -0.13 1.34
C ALA A 104 -10.84 1.21 1.72
N LYS A 105 -10.10 2.09 2.41
CA LYS A 105 -10.53 3.47 2.60
C LYS A 105 -10.39 4.20 1.27
N GLN A 106 -11.32 5.08 0.94
CA GLN A 106 -11.09 6.04 -0.15
C GLN A 106 -9.86 6.87 0.19
N LEU A 107 -8.80 6.64 -0.58
CA LEU A 107 -7.55 7.35 -0.45
C LEU A 107 -7.67 8.71 -1.09
N CYS A 108 -6.96 9.68 -0.54
CA CYS A 108 -6.85 11.00 -1.15
C CYS A 108 -5.42 11.53 -1.07
N SER A 109 -5.13 12.47 -1.95
CA SER A 109 -3.85 13.15 -2.06
C SER A 109 -4.08 14.65 -2.19
N LEU A 110 -3.08 15.43 -1.79
CA LEU A 110 -3.06 16.87 -1.98
C LEU A 110 -2.52 17.16 -3.38
N SER A 111 -3.32 17.81 -4.22
CA SER A 111 -2.89 18.34 -5.51
C SER A 111 -2.52 19.80 -5.32
N LEU A 112 -1.26 20.13 -5.56
CA LEU A 112 -0.85 21.52 -5.64
C LEU A 112 -1.36 22.12 -6.94
N GLN A 113 -1.93 23.32 -6.84
CA GLN A 113 -2.39 24.11 -7.97
C GLN A 113 -1.67 25.46 -7.92
N PRO A 114 -1.57 26.20 -9.04
CA PRO A 114 -1.00 27.54 -9.04
C PRO A 114 -1.67 28.50 -8.04
N ARG A 115 -2.93 28.21 -7.66
CA ARG A 115 -3.69 28.95 -6.65
C ARG A 115 -4.37 28.01 -5.66
N GLY A 116 -3.57 27.47 -4.75
CA GLY A 116 -4.04 26.73 -3.58
C GLY A 116 -3.85 25.22 -3.68
N VAL A 117 -4.54 24.50 -2.80
CA VAL A 117 -4.38 23.06 -2.67
C VAL A 117 -5.73 22.39 -2.73
N GLU A 118 -5.86 21.41 -3.61
CA GLU A 118 -7.06 20.61 -3.78
C GLU A 118 -6.87 19.20 -3.25
N ILE A 119 -7.97 18.53 -2.94
CA ILE A 119 -7.95 17.12 -2.52
C ILE A 119 -8.46 16.28 -3.68
N VAL A 120 -7.61 15.37 -4.15
CA VAL A 120 -7.93 14.43 -5.23
C VAL A 120 -8.08 13.04 -4.63
N TYR A 121 -9.11 12.30 -5.03
CA TYR A 121 -9.37 10.95 -4.53
C TYR A 121 -8.81 9.90 -5.49
N ALA A 122 -8.32 8.79 -4.95
CA ALA A 122 -7.74 7.69 -5.73
C ALA A 122 -8.75 6.96 -6.64
N GLY A 123 -10.05 7.21 -6.48
CA GLY A 123 -11.08 6.73 -7.40
C GLY A 123 -11.12 7.48 -8.74
N ASP A 124 -10.40 8.59 -8.88
CA ASP A 124 -10.20 9.26 -10.17
C ASP A 124 -9.34 8.39 -11.08
N THR A 125 -9.81 8.16 -12.31
CA THR A 125 -9.13 7.33 -13.31
C THR A 125 -7.74 7.85 -13.67
N HIS A 126 -7.49 9.15 -13.48
CA HIS A 126 -6.21 9.78 -13.81
C HIS A 126 -5.28 9.90 -12.59
N PHE A 127 -5.68 9.41 -11.41
CA PHE A 127 -4.89 9.59 -10.18
C PHE A 127 -3.45 9.10 -10.34
N SER A 128 -3.24 7.95 -10.99
CA SER A 128 -1.91 7.37 -11.20
C SER A 128 -1.02 8.19 -12.14
N HIS A 129 -1.59 9.03 -13.00
CA HIS A 129 -0.86 9.84 -13.98
C HIS A 129 -0.83 11.33 -13.62
N LYS A 130 -1.57 11.75 -12.59
CA LYS A 130 -1.65 13.15 -12.19
C LYS A 130 -0.36 13.55 -11.49
N ALA A 131 0.37 14.48 -12.11
CA ALA A 131 1.53 15.12 -11.50
C ALA A 131 1.14 16.01 -10.31
N GLN A 132 2.12 16.36 -9.48
CA GLN A 132 1.95 17.23 -8.31
C GLN A 132 0.94 16.72 -7.27
N LEU A 133 0.87 15.39 -7.12
CA LEU A 133 0.17 14.75 -6.01
C LEU A 133 1.15 14.53 -4.85
N PHE A 134 0.69 14.83 -3.64
CA PHE A 134 1.49 14.76 -2.43
C PHE A 134 0.74 14.05 -1.32
N GLY A 135 1.36 12.99 -0.79
CA GLY A 135 0.86 12.12 0.25
C GLY A 135 -0.28 11.21 -0.20
N LEU A 136 -0.38 10.04 0.45
CA LEU A 136 -1.49 9.10 0.30
C LEU A 136 -2.22 8.96 1.63
N PHE A 137 -3.23 9.80 1.82
CA PHE A 137 -3.95 9.93 3.08
C PHE A 137 -5.17 9.03 3.14
N SER A 138 -5.46 8.52 4.34
CA SER A 138 -6.60 7.64 4.57
C SER A 138 -7.96 8.34 4.59
N ASN A 139 -7.96 9.66 4.69
CA ASN A 139 -9.13 10.54 4.65
C ASN A 139 -8.69 12.01 4.50
N LYS A 140 -9.66 12.87 4.19
CA LYS A 140 -9.49 14.33 4.05
C LYS A 140 -8.94 15.01 5.31
N SER A 141 -9.32 14.57 6.52
CA SER A 141 -8.82 15.21 7.76
C SER A 141 -7.31 15.07 7.87
N SER A 142 -6.79 13.85 7.69
CA SER A 142 -5.36 13.56 7.74
C SER A 142 -4.56 14.32 6.67
N ALA A 143 -5.13 14.50 5.48
CA ALA A 143 -4.53 15.32 4.43
C ALA A 143 -4.42 16.80 4.86
N LEU A 144 -5.52 17.37 5.36
CA LEU A 144 -5.55 18.77 5.81
C LEU A 144 -4.71 19.02 7.06
N GLU A 145 -4.62 18.07 7.98
CA GLU A 145 -3.72 18.14 9.14
C GLU A 145 -2.26 18.19 8.70
N THR A 146 -1.88 17.35 7.74
CA THR A 146 -0.51 17.36 7.18
C THR A 146 -0.22 18.68 6.48
N LEU A 147 -1.16 19.19 5.67
CA LEU A 147 -1.02 20.50 5.02
C LEU A 147 -0.87 21.64 6.03
N ARG A 148 -1.64 21.62 7.12
CA ARG A 148 -1.52 22.60 8.21
C ARG A 148 -0.16 22.52 8.89
N ALA A 149 0.32 21.32 9.21
CA ALA A 149 1.63 21.12 9.84
C ALA A 149 2.78 21.66 8.97
N VAL A 150 2.75 21.37 7.66
CA VAL A 150 3.72 21.92 6.69
C VAL A 150 3.62 23.44 6.66
N ALA A 151 2.41 23.98 6.57
CA ALA A 151 2.19 25.41 6.52
C ALA A 151 2.58 26.15 7.81
N ASP A 152 2.43 25.51 8.96
CA ASP A 152 2.93 26.00 10.24
C ASP A 152 4.45 26.07 10.26
N GLN A 153 5.11 24.96 9.94
CA GLN A 153 6.57 24.85 9.94
C GLN A 153 7.22 25.83 8.96
N GLN A 154 6.61 25.99 7.78
CA GLN A 154 7.15 26.80 6.70
C GLN A 154 6.59 28.23 6.67
N ARG A 155 5.78 28.66 7.66
CA ARG A 155 5.16 30.00 7.68
C ARG A 155 4.41 30.32 6.37
N LEU A 156 3.67 29.36 5.83
CA LEU A 156 2.87 29.50 4.62
C LEU A 156 1.52 30.18 4.92
N CYS A 157 0.98 30.89 3.94
CA CYS A 157 -0.30 31.58 4.07
C CYS A 157 -1.50 30.62 3.95
N TYR A 158 -2.33 30.52 4.99
CA TYR A 158 -3.56 29.69 4.96
C TYR A 158 -4.59 30.15 3.93
N GLY A 159 -4.68 31.45 3.67
CA GLY A 159 -5.58 31.97 2.65
C GLY A 159 -5.21 31.52 1.24
N VAL A 160 -3.92 31.55 0.90
CA VAL A 160 -3.44 31.06 -0.41
C VAL A 160 -3.62 29.55 -0.52
N LEU A 161 -3.38 28.79 0.56
CA LEU A 161 -3.58 27.34 0.60
C LEU A 161 -5.06 26.90 0.58
N GLY A 162 -6.01 27.83 0.68
CA GLY A 162 -7.44 27.51 0.77
C GLY A 162 -7.89 26.93 2.13
N LEU A 163 -7.04 27.01 3.15
CA LEU A 163 -7.34 26.57 4.53
C LEU A 163 -8.18 27.57 5.32
N GLU A 164 -8.16 28.84 4.91
CA GLU A 164 -8.89 29.95 5.52
C GLU A 164 -9.59 30.73 4.42
N ARG A 165 -10.89 31.03 4.59
CA ARG A 165 -11.62 31.89 3.65
C ARG A 165 -11.26 33.34 3.91
N LEU A 166 -10.69 34.00 2.91
CA LEU A 166 -10.36 35.42 2.99
C LEU A 166 -11.43 36.29 2.34
N ALA A 167 -11.80 37.37 3.02
CA ALA A 167 -12.54 38.47 2.41
C ALA A 167 -11.57 39.29 1.52
N GLN A 168 -12.09 39.82 0.42
CA GLN A 168 -11.30 40.58 -0.55
C GLN A 168 -10.57 41.76 0.13
N GLY A 169 -9.26 41.86 -0.09
CA GLY A 169 -8.42 42.94 0.47
C GLY A 169 -7.98 42.78 1.92
N ARG A 170 -8.37 41.70 2.64
CA ARG A 170 -7.87 41.42 4.00
C ARG A 170 -6.70 40.45 4.00
N SER A 171 -5.72 40.70 4.88
CA SER A 171 -4.66 39.75 5.20
C SER A 171 -5.21 38.60 6.05
N CYS A 172 -4.61 37.41 5.95
CA CYS A 172 -5.03 36.26 6.75
C CYS A 172 -4.69 36.45 8.23
N PHE A 173 -5.44 35.79 9.10
CA PHE A 173 -5.24 35.89 10.56
C PHE A 173 -3.80 35.59 10.98
N ARG A 174 -3.15 34.64 10.30
CA ARG A 174 -1.75 34.26 10.55
C ARG A 174 -0.75 35.37 10.27
N TYR A 175 -1.00 36.21 9.27
CA TYR A 175 -0.10 37.31 8.95
C TYR A 175 -0.10 38.34 10.08
N SER A 176 -1.28 38.68 10.61
CA SER A 176 -1.42 39.56 11.78
C SER A 176 -0.68 39.03 13.00
N LEU A 177 -0.58 37.70 13.16
CA LEU A 177 0.20 37.04 14.20
C LEU A 177 1.69 36.84 13.85
N LYS A 178 2.17 37.35 12.71
CA LYS A 178 3.54 37.12 12.18
C LYS A 178 3.90 35.64 11.99
N ARG A 179 2.89 34.79 11.76
CA ARG A 179 3.02 33.33 11.56
C ARG A 179 2.98 32.90 10.08
N CYS A 180 2.91 33.85 9.15
CA CYS A 180 3.13 33.60 7.72
C CYS A 180 3.82 34.80 7.05
N ALA A 181 4.42 34.58 5.89
CA ALA A 181 5.13 35.63 5.13
C ALA A 181 4.22 36.61 4.35
N GLY A 182 2.91 36.35 4.28
CA GLY A 182 1.94 37.35 3.79
C GLY A 182 1.70 37.33 2.28
N ALA A 183 1.79 36.16 1.64
CA ALA A 183 1.43 35.98 0.23
C ALA A 183 0.02 36.51 -0.14
N CYS A 184 -0.96 36.38 0.76
CA CYS A 184 -2.31 36.91 0.54
C CYS A 184 -2.41 38.44 0.42
N CYS A 185 -1.44 39.18 0.96
CA CYS A 185 -1.42 40.65 0.96
C CYS A 185 -0.24 41.23 0.17
N GLY A 186 0.39 40.41 -0.69
CA GLY A 186 1.48 40.84 -1.58
C GLY A 186 2.81 41.13 -0.88
N LYS A 187 2.98 40.70 0.38
CA LYS A 187 4.26 40.83 1.11
C LYS A 187 5.28 39.76 0.74
N GLU A 188 4.77 38.67 0.19
CA GLU A 188 5.51 37.59 -0.45
C GLU A 188 4.86 37.38 -1.82
N SER A 189 5.64 37.05 -2.84
CA SER A 189 5.08 36.68 -4.15
C SER A 189 4.37 35.31 -4.08
N LEU A 190 3.44 35.04 -5.00
CA LEU A 190 2.77 33.74 -5.03
C LEU A 190 3.75 32.64 -5.46
N GLU A 191 4.72 32.98 -6.30
CA GLU A 191 5.76 32.10 -6.81
C GLU A 191 6.70 31.64 -5.70
N GLU A 192 7.19 32.56 -4.86
CA GLU A 192 8.03 32.20 -3.69
C GLU A 192 7.25 31.35 -2.68
N HIS A 193 5.98 31.69 -2.44
CA HIS A 193 5.11 30.92 -1.56
C HIS A 193 4.92 29.49 -2.07
N GLN A 194 4.64 29.34 -3.37
CA GLN A 194 4.46 28.05 -4.04
C GLN A 194 5.74 27.21 -4.01
N LEU A 195 6.89 27.82 -4.29
CA LEU A 195 8.18 27.11 -4.27
C LEU A 195 8.48 26.53 -2.87
N ARG A 196 8.23 27.29 -1.80
CA ARG A 196 8.42 26.81 -0.43
C ARG A 196 7.46 25.68 -0.07
N LEU A 197 6.22 25.76 -0.54
CA LEU A 197 5.24 24.70 -0.38
C LEU A 197 5.69 23.41 -1.08
N GLU A 198 6.10 23.50 -2.34
CA GLU A 198 6.57 22.35 -3.13
C GLU A 198 7.80 21.70 -2.50
N GLN A 199 8.81 22.49 -2.12
CA GLN A 199 10.02 21.99 -1.45
C GLN A 199 9.70 21.26 -0.15
N ALA A 200 8.77 21.79 0.65
CA ALA A 200 8.40 21.17 1.92
C ALA A 200 7.59 19.88 1.75
N MET A 201 6.85 19.76 0.64
CA MET A 201 6.05 18.58 0.35
C MET A 201 6.79 17.52 -0.47
N GLU A 202 7.98 17.82 -0.99
CA GLU A 202 8.75 16.92 -1.87
C GLU A 202 8.94 15.52 -1.29
N SER A 203 9.21 15.44 0.01
CA SER A 203 9.39 14.17 0.74
C SER A 203 8.19 13.22 0.69
N ILE A 204 6.99 13.75 0.42
CA ILE A 204 5.74 13.00 0.32
C ILE A 204 5.18 12.99 -1.10
N ARG A 205 5.95 13.42 -2.11
CA ARG A 205 5.51 13.41 -3.52
C ARG A 205 5.12 11.99 -3.96
N VAL A 206 3.94 11.86 -4.53
CA VAL A 206 3.43 10.62 -5.13
C VAL A 206 4.01 10.51 -6.53
N GLN A 207 4.58 9.35 -6.83
CA GLN A 207 5.19 9.05 -8.11
C GLN A 207 4.09 8.70 -9.11
N CYS A 208 4.14 9.33 -10.28
CA CYS A 208 3.28 8.97 -11.39
C CYS A 208 3.65 7.57 -11.90
N TRP A 209 2.67 6.86 -12.44
CA TRP A 209 2.92 5.63 -13.19
C TRP A 209 3.84 5.96 -14.37
N PRO A 210 5.05 5.38 -14.44
CA PRO A 210 6.07 5.81 -15.38
C PRO A 210 6.01 5.07 -16.73
N TYR A 211 5.00 4.22 -16.94
CA TYR A 211 4.85 3.40 -18.14
C TYR A 211 3.58 3.79 -18.90
N ASP A 212 3.57 3.61 -20.21
CA ASP A 212 2.44 3.98 -21.08
C ASP A 212 1.22 3.07 -20.87
N GLY A 213 1.43 1.84 -20.42
CA GLY A 213 0.37 0.89 -20.15
C GLY A 213 0.78 -0.20 -19.16
N LYS A 214 0.36 -1.44 -19.48
CA LYS A 214 0.54 -2.59 -18.59
C LYS A 214 1.98 -3.08 -18.65
N ILE A 215 2.52 -3.45 -17.50
CA ILE A 215 3.82 -4.12 -17.42
C ILE A 215 3.70 -5.51 -16.80
N ALA A 216 4.65 -6.37 -17.14
CA ALA A 216 4.99 -7.57 -16.42
C ALA A 216 6.32 -7.36 -15.68
N VAL A 217 6.36 -7.74 -14.42
CA VAL A 217 7.58 -7.80 -13.62
C VAL A 217 7.97 -9.27 -13.47
N GLU A 218 9.15 -9.63 -13.93
CA GLU A 218 9.68 -11.00 -13.87
C GLU A 218 10.31 -11.28 -12.51
N GLU A 219 9.89 -12.36 -11.84
CA GLU A 219 10.58 -12.98 -10.71
C GLU A 219 10.88 -14.45 -11.04
N SER A 220 12.06 -14.92 -10.64
CA SER A 220 12.47 -16.31 -10.83
C SER A 220 13.24 -16.83 -9.62
N CYS A 221 12.90 -18.04 -9.16
CA CYS A 221 13.62 -18.73 -8.09
C CYS A 221 13.60 -20.24 -8.37
N ASP A 222 14.76 -20.89 -8.32
CA ASP A 222 14.93 -22.34 -8.48
C ASP A 222 14.22 -22.93 -9.73
N GLY A 223 14.32 -22.24 -10.86
CA GLY A 223 13.69 -22.66 -12.12
C GLY A 223 12.19 -22.39 -12.23
N PHE A 224 11.55 -21.88 -11.17
CA PHE A 224 10.18 -21.38 -11.18
C PHE A 224 10.16 -19.90 -11.53
N THR A 225 9.54 -19.53 -12.65
CA THR A 225 9.46 -18.14 -13.13
C THR A 225 8.00 -17.70 -13.18
N GLN A 226 7.75 -16.49 -12.70
CA GLN A 226 6.44 -15.85 -12.77
C GLN A 226 6.56 -14.42 -13.24
N TYR A 227 5.51 -13.96 -13.90
CA TYR A 227 5.35 -12.59 -14.38
C TYR A 227 4.18 -11.93 -13.64
N HIS A 228 4.49 -10.91 -12.85
CA HIS A 228 3.53 -10.14 -12.08
C HIS A 228 3.00 -8.98 -12.92
N ILE A 229 1.71 -9.03 -13.26
CA ILE A 229 1.10 -8.05 -14.15
C ILE A 229 0.59 -6.87 -13.32
N ILE A 230 1.03 -5.67 -13.69
CA ILE A 230 0.72 -4.44 -12.98
C ILE A 230 0.27 -3.39 -13.99
N ASN A 231 -0.74 -2.62 -13.61
CA ASN A 231 -1.20 -1.45 -14.35
C ASN A 231 -1.51 -0.32 -13.37
N ASN A 232 -1.03 0.90 -13.61
CA ASN A 232 -1.43 2.08 -12.82
C ASN A 232 -1.27 1.89 -11.29
N TRP A 233 -0.16 1.23 -10.87
CA TRP A 233 0.11 0.81 -9.48
C TRP A 233 -0.83 -0.24 -8.89
N PHE A 234 -1.71 -0.81 -9.71
CA PHE A 234 -2.64 -1.87 -9.35
C PHE A 234 -2.13 -3.23 -9.84
N TYR A 235 -2.17 -4.23 -8.97
CA TYR A 235 -1.71 -5.58 -9.26
C TYR A 235 -2.85 -6.45 -9.80
N LEU A 236 -2.68 -6.98 -11.01
CA LEU A 236 -3.69 -7.74 -11.75
C LEU A 236 -3.59 -9.25 -11.55
N GLY A 237 -2.45 -9.75 -11.09
CA GLY A 237 -2.20 -11.18 -10.89
C GLY A 237 -0.82 -11.61 -11.37
N SER A 238 -0.56 -12.90 -11.26
CA SER A 238 0.67 -13.54 -11.75
C SER A 238 0.33 -14.60 -12.78
N VAL A 239 1.21 -14.76 -13.75
CA VAL A 239 1.17 -15.85 -14.74
C VAL A 239 2.54 -16.48 -14.87
N GLU A 240 2.60 -17.74 -15.27
CA GLU A 240 3.86 -18.45 -15.54
C GLU A 240 4.33 -18.25 -16.99
N ASN A 241 3.40 -17.90 -17.88
CA ASN A 241 3.68 -17.66 -19.30
C ASN A 241 3.34 -16.21 -19.69
N LEU A 242 4.31 -15.51 -20.29
CA LEU A 242 4.15 -14.14 -20.77
C LEU A 242 3.05 -14.00 -21.84
N GLN A 243 2.73 -15.05 -22.60
CA GLN A 243 1.63 -15.02 -23.57
C GLN A 243 0.26 -14.86 -22.88
N GLU A 244 0.06 -15.51 -21.73
CA GLU A 244 -1.16 -15.36 -20.93
C GLU A 244 -1.31 -13.93 -20.41
N ALA A 245 -0.19 -13.28 -20.09
CA ALA A 245 -0.18 -11.91 -19.58
C ALA A 245 -0.81 -10.90 -20.54
N LYS A 246 -0.60 -11.08 -21.86
CA LYS A 246 -1.18 -10.21 -22.89
C LYS A 246 -2.70 -10.33 -22.94
N SER A 247 -3.25 -11.51 -22.67
CA SER A 247 -4.68 -11.80 -22.69
C SER A 247 -5.44 -11.35 -21.43
N MET A 248 -4.72 -11.00 -20.34
CA MET A 248 -5.35 -10.50 -19.12
C MET A 248 -5.92 -9.09 -19.34
N HIS A 249 -7.19 -9.05 -19.72
CA HIS A 249 -8.00 -7.85 -19.71
C HIS A 249 -8.52 -7.60 -18.30
N SER A 250 -8.18 -6.45 -17.75
CA SER A 250 -8.83 -5.92 -16.56
C SER A 250 -9.44 -4.58 -16.95
N THR A 251 -10.73 -4.44 -16.67
CA THR A 251 -11.32 -3.12 -16.41
C THR A 251 -10.51 -2.50 -15.29
N ALA A 252 -9.68 -1.52 -15.63
CA ALA A 252 -8.69 -0.95 -14.73
C ALA A 252 -9.35 -0.61 -13.38
N ALA A 253 -9.00 -1.38 -12.36
CA ALA A 253 -9.23 -0.95 -11.00
C ALA A 253 -8.28 0.22 -10.74
N CYS A 254 -8.85 1.24 -10.10
CA CYS A 254 -8.20 2.47 -9.71
C CYS A 254 -6.96 2.26 -8.82
N PHE A 255 -6.15 3.31 -8.69
CA PHE A 255 -4.92 3.34 -7.90
C PHE A 255 -5.04 2.62 -6.54
N ASP A 256 -4.16 1.65 -6.29
CA ASP A 256 -4.06 0.96 -5.00
C ASP A 256 -2.89 1.46 -4.17
N ARG A 257 -3.13 2.01 -2.97
CA ARG A 257 -2.05 2.46 -2.08
C ARG A 257 -1.14 1.33 -1.67
N ASP A 258 -1.66 0.15 -1.35
CA ASP A 258 -0.78 -0.91 -0.84
C ASP A 258 0.07 -1.48 -1.97
N GLY A 259 -0.52 -1.66 -3.17
CA GLY A 259 0.21 -1.89 -4.41
C GLY A 259 1.29 -0.84 -4.67
N TYR A 260 0.94 0.46 -4.64
CA TYR A 260 1.91 1.56 -4.77
C TYR A 260 3.05 1.46 -3.75
N LYS A 261 2.75 1.21 -2.47
CA LYS A 261 3.78 1.08 -1.42
C LYS A 261 4.71 -0.10 -1.65
N ILE A 262 4.18 -1.21 -2.16
CA ILE A 262 4.97 -2.40 -2.49
C ILE A 262 5.82 -2.15 -3.74
N LEU A 263 5.27 -1.47 -4.76
CA LEU A 263 5.86 -1.38 -6.09
C LEU A 263 6.76 -0.16 -6.33
N CYS A 264 6.46 0.99 -5.70
CA CYS A 264 7.09 2.27 -6.02
C CYS A 264 8.60 2.22 -5.94
N LYS A 265 9.16 1.70 -4.85
CA LYS A 265 10.61 1.61 -4.69
C LYS A 265 11.22 0.53 -5.61
N PRO A 266 10.73 -0.73 -5.61
CA PRO A 266 11.22 -1.78 -6.51
C PRO A 266 11.29 -1.42 -8.00
N LEU A 267 10.24 -0.78 -8.52
CA LEU A 267 10.17 -0.43 -9.94
C LEU A 267 11.11 0.73 -10.28
N LEU A 268 11.16 1.75 -9.43
CA LEU A 268 12.01 2.93 -9.68
C LEU A 268 13.49 2.67 -9.45
N SER A 269 13.86 1.70 -8.62
CA SER A 269 15.27 1.34 -8.41
C SER A 269 15.83 0.44 -9.53
N GLY A 270 15.01 -0.02 -10.48
CA GLY A 270 15.43 -0.99 -11.49
C GLY A 270 15.80 -2.35 -10.92
N ALA A 271 15.26 -2.73 -9.76
CA ALA A 271 15.62 -3.97 -9.08
C ALA A 271 15.06 -5.23 -9.77
N PHE A 272 14.08 -5.04 -10.65
CA PHE A 272 13.41 -6.13 -11.35
C PHE A 272 13.44 -5.89 -12.86
N LYS A 273 13.43 -6.98 -13.62
CA LYS A 273 13.25 -6.95 -15.06
C LYS A 273 11.79 -6.63 -15.38
N VAL A 274 11.57 -5.49 -16.02
CA VAL A 274 10.25 -4.99 -16.41
C VAL A 274 10.06 -5.19 -17.91
N ILE A 275 8.91 -5.75 -18.29
CA ILE A 275 8.52 -6.04 -19.66
C ILE A 275 7.22 -5.28 -19.95
N ALA A 276 7.23 -4.40 -20.96
CA ALA A 276 6.00 -3.78 -21.43
C ALA A 276 5.11 -4.82 -22.13
N LEU A 277 3.80 -4.79 -21.86
CA LEU A 277 2.82 -5.72 -22.42
C LEU A 277 1.92 -5.10 -23.50
N ASP A 278 2.17 -3.83 -23.81
CA ASP A 278 1.44 -3.05 -24.81
C ASP A 278 1.79 -3.47 -26.25
#